data_AF-A0A2E8K1T2-F1
#
_entry.id   AF-A0A2E8K1T2-F1
#
_cell.length_a   1.000
_cell.length_b   1.000
_cell.length_c   1.000
_cell.angle_alpha   90.00
_cell.angle_beta   90.00
_cell.angle_gamma   90.00
#
_symmetry.space_group_name_H-M   'P 1'
#
loop_
_entity.id
_entity.type
_entity.pdbx_description
1 polymer ?
#
loop_
_entity_poly.entity_id
_entity_poly.type
_entity_poly.pdbx_seq_one_letter_code
_entity_poly.pdbx_strand_id
1 'polypeptide(L)'
;MPRIRILFVLALGGLLGLPVVASAQDGMDRRPDRRSRQADRERGMGQDRARMRSGGGKDPFDRSPHMKAGGSLRGWDGLAVHGEDGGVISVDSLVPEEGTLVVVNGCLTCPKFLRSYPGMEAVARDHAGNEKVRFVYLYKTLAHPENDGFVQAFTLQERLAQMAEAKKRLKTSIPFVCDGIDNRAMQAFGGSPNSQVVVDGDGKILHAAGWADSEKLRKALIEIVGETETTTDVDDLDLPAFRGVTRPAGKVVPRVRPTESLSALRMEPGKSDETYFVKLRAEASQGAMSGREGELYLGFHLDPLHDVHWNNLVDPITFEVVVPEGVELLPPTGAGPKVEAATDTDPREFLLKIKGWKSQGPLEVKVVYYACSDAGGDEAKAFCRKIEQVYLVHPERDRGAGFVQSRSRVGGRGGPGGRGAEGNRRRPGSREGQGGRRDPGNRRFPQN
;
A
#
# COMPACT_ATOMS: atom_id res chain seq x y z
N MET A 1 -22.94 -38.18 44.57
CA MET A 1 -23.82 -38.20 43.38
C MET A 1 -25.28 -38.16 43.81
N PRO A 2 -25.98 -37.01 43.68
CA PRO A 2 -27.43 -36.96 43.73
C PRO A 2 -28.02 -36.78 42.32
N ARG A 3 -29.07 -37.55 42.03
CA ARG A 3 -29.81 -37.57 40.77
C ARG A 3 -30.78 -36.39 40.71
N ILE A 4 -30.67 -35.54 39.70
CA ILE A 4 -31.67 -34.54 39.36
C ILE A 4 -32.48 -35.05 38.17
N ARG A 5 -33.79 -35.22 38.38
CA ARG A 5 -34.80 -35.47 37.34
C ARG A 5 -35.34 -34.11 36.88
N ILE A 6 -35.29 -33.83 35.58
CA ILE A 6 -36.03 -32.72 34.97
C ILE A 6 -37.01 -33.27 33.95
N LEU A 7 -38.23 -32.77 34.08
CA LEU A 7 -39.49 -33.18 33.47
C LEU A 7 -39.58 -32.69 32.01
N PHE A 8 -40.09 -33.54 31.12
CA PHE A 8 -40.56 -33.20 29.78
C PHE A 8 -41.95 -32.54 29.86
N VAL A 9 -42.17 -31.44 29.12
CA VAL A 9 -43.51 -30.97 28.76
C VAL A 9 -43.54 -30.67 27.26
N LEU A 10 -44.36 -31.47 26.57
CA LEU A 10 -44.79 -31.33 25.18
C LEU A 10 -46.00 -30.38 25.11
N ALA A 11 -46.05 -29.51 24.11
CA ALA A 11 -47.29 -28.86 23.69
C ALA A 11 -47.39 -28.85 22.15
N LEU A 12 -48.47 -29.49 21.68
CA LEU A 12 -48.93 -29.65 20.30
C LEU A 12 -49.89 -28.51 19.89
N GLY A 13 -49.98 -28.25 18.58
CA GLY A 13 -51.15 -27.68 17.90
C GLY A 13 -50.91 -26.30 17.27
N GLY A 14 -51.32 -26.00 16.04
CA GLY A 14 -52.11 -26.73 15.05
C GLY A 14 -52.15 -25.98 13.71
N LEU A 15 -52.35 -26.75 12.63
CA LEU A 15 -52.65 -26.31 11.26
C LEU A 15 -54.09 -25.79 11.14
N LEU A 16 -54.31 -24.75 10.31
CA LEU A 16 -55.50 -24.44 9.48
C LEU A 16 -55.03 -23.29 8.55
N GLY A 17 -55.28 -23.14 7.25
CA GLY A 17 -56.22 -23.70 6.28
C GLY A 17 -56.51 -22.57 5.28
N LEU A 18 -56.21 -22.76 3.98
CA LEU A 18 -56.42 -21.79 2.88
C LEU A 18 -57.92 -21.47 2.65
N PRO A 19 -58.23 -20.42 1.86
CA PRO A 19 -58.81 -20.76 0.55
C PRO A 19 -58.31 -19.90 -0.63
N VAL A 20 -58.44 -20.56 -1.78
CA VAL A 20 -58.21 -20.13 -3.17
C VAL A 20 -59.44 -19.36 -3.69
N VAL A 21 -59.22 -18.33 -4.52
CA VAL A 21 -60.19 -17.88 -5.54
C VAL A 21 -59.45 -17.57 -6.84
N ALA A 22 -60.07 -17.97 -7.95
CA ALA A 22 -59.54 -18.07 -9.30
C ALA A 22 -60.04 -16.96 -10.27
N SER A 23 -59.59 -17.09 -11.52
CA SER A 23 -60.08 -16.47 -12.78
C SER A 23 -59.52 -15.07 -13.11
N ALA A 24 -59.24 -14.67 -14.36
CA ALA A 24 -59.22 -15.27 -15.70
C ALA A 24 -58.50 -14.28 -16.64
N GLN A 25 -57.64 -14.76 -17.55
CA GLN A 25 -57.70 -14.63 -19.03
C GLN A 25 -57.21 -13.33 -19.73
N ASP A 26 -56.40 -13.64 -20.75
CA ASP A 26 -56.21 -13.03 -22.09
C ASP A 26 -55.38 -11.75 -22.32
N GLY A 27 -54.42 -11.89 -23.27
CA GLY A 27 -54.22 -10.89 -24.32
C GLY A 27 -52.79 -10.43 -24.65
N MET A 28 -52.17 -11.11 -25.62
CA MET A 28 -51.32 -10.57 -26.70
C MET A 28 -49.90 -9.99 -26.48
N ASP A 29 -49.00 -10.59 -27.27
CA ASP A 29 -48.00 -10.00 -28.19
C ASP A 29 -46.55 -9.63 -27.78
N ARG A 30 -45.64 -10.36 -28.47
CA ARG A 30 -44.34 -9.98 -29.04
C ARG A 30 -43.19 -9.62 -28.09
N ARG A 31 -42.38 -10.64 -27.77
CA ARG A 31 -40.98 -10.49 -27.36
C ARG A 31 -40.07 -10.35 -28.59
N PRO A 32 -39.12 -9.40 -28.61
CA PRO A 32 -37.91 -9.55 -29.40
C PRO A 32 -36.82 -10.28 -28.59
N ASP A 33 -36.09 -11.08 -29.35
CA ASP A 33 -35.09 -12.07 -28.98
C ASP A 33 -33.94 -11.51 -28.13
N ARG A 34 -33.59 -12.24 -27.06
CA ARG A 34 -32.54 -11.90 -26.08
C ARG A 34 -31.13 -12.31 -26.54
N ARG A 35 -31.00 -13.01 -27.68
CA ARG A 35 -29.71 -13.56 -28.16
C ARG A 35 -28.85 -12.60 -28.97
N SER A 36 -29.36 -11.47 -29.47
CA SER A 36 -28.57 -10.51 -30.28
C SER A 36 -27.81 -9.47 -29.45
N ARG A 37 -28.12 -9.29 -28.16
CA ARG A 37 -27.41 -8.30 -27.30
C ARG A 37 -26.17 -8.83 -26.60
N GLN A 38 -25.92 -10.14 -26.67
CA GLN A 38 -24.75 -10.76 -26.04
C GLN A 38 -23.53 -10.79 -26.98
N ALA A 39 -23.75 -10.97 -28.29
CA ALA A 39 -22.67 -11.01 -29.29
C ALA A 39 -22.01 -9.63 -29.55
N ASP A 40 -22.74 -8.52 -29.38
CA ASP A 40 -22.20 -7.17 -29.54
C ASP A 40 -21.51 -6.62 -28.28
N ARG A 41 -21.74 -7.25 -27.11
CA ARG A 41 -21.02 -6.89 -25.87
C ARG A 41 -19.64 -7.54 -25.77
N GLU A 42 -19.41 -8.66 -26.46
CA GLU A 42 -18.14 -9.40 -26.39
C GLU A 42 -17.07 -8.84 -27.34
N ARG A 43 -17.44 -8.17 -28.44
CA ARG A 43 -16.46 -7.58 -29.38
C ARG A 43 -15.95 -6.19 -29.00
N GLY A 44 -16.61 -5.49 -28.07
CA GLY A 44 -16.19 -4.16 -27.60
C GLY A 44 -15.27 -4.16 -26.38
N MET A 45 -15.25 -5.23 -25.58
CA MET A 45 -14.54 -5.25 -24.29
C MET A 45 -13.09 -5.76 -24.37
N GLY A 46 -12.65 -6.33 -25.49
CA GLY A 46 -11.28 -6.81 -25.67
C GLY A 46 -10.25 -5.68 -25.80
N GLN A 47 -10.61 -4.55 -26.41
CA GLN A 47 -9.69 -3.42 -26.61
C GLN A 47 -9.66 -2.42 -25.46
N ASP A 48 -10.75 -2.31 -24.67
CA ASP A 48 -10.82 -1.37 -23.54
C ASP A 48 -10.10 -1.89 -22.28
N ARG A 49 -9.88 -3.20 -22.13
CA ARG A 49 -9.04 -3.75 -21.05
C ARG A 49 -7.56 -3.40 -21.20
N ALA A 50 -7.06 -3.27 -22.43
CA ALA A 50 -5.68 -2.87 -22.69
C ALA A 50 -5.43 -1.39 -22.36
N ARG A 51 -6.42 -0.50 -22.56
CA ARG A 51 -6.29 0.94 -22.27
C ARG A 51 -6.37 1.32 -20.79
N MET A 52 -6.90 0.45 -19.91
CA MET A 52 -6.92 0.70 -18.47
C MET A 52 -5.65 0.25 -17.72
N ARG A 53 -4.70 -0.46 -18.38
CA ARG A 53 -3.49 -0.96 -17.73
C ARG A 53 -2.40 0.10 -17.50
N SER A 54 -2.37 1.18 -18.28
CA SER A 54 -1.41 2.28 -18.07
C SER A 54 -2.08 3.43 -17.30
N GLY A 55 -1.93 3.41 -15.97
CA GLY A 55 -2.26 4.59 -15.17
C GLY A 55 -1.45 5.78 -15.67
N GLY A 56 -2.10 6.73 -16.35
CA GLY A 56 -1.52 7.88 -17.05
C GLY A 56 -0.84 8.93 -16.17
N GLY A 57 0.07 8.50 -15.30
CA GLY A 57 1.11 9.34 -14.71
C GLY A 57 2.37 9.23 -15.56
N LYS A 58 3.17 10.30 -15.59
CA LYS A 58 4.54 10.24 -16.12
C LYS A 58 5.34 9.17 -15.36
N ASP A 59 6.26 8.50 -16.05
CA ASP A 59 7.10 7.49 -15.43
C ASP A 59 7.96 8.16 -14.34
N PRO A 60 8.03 7.63 -13.10
CA PRO A 60 8.88 8.16 -12.04
C PRO A 60 10.35 8.31 -12.48
N PHE A 61 10.80 7.48 -13.42
CA PHE A 61 12.16 7.54 -13.95
C PHE A 61 12.35 8.60 -15.04
N ASP A 62 11.29 9.18 -15.61
CA ASP A 62 11.39 10.34 -16.50
C ASP A 62 12.11 11.52 -15.83
N ARG A 63 12.09 11.57 -14.49
CA ARG A 63 12.76 12.60 -13.66
C ARG A 63 14.02 12.11 -12.98
N SER A 64 14.41 10.86 -13.20
CA SER A 64 15.54 10.21 -12.54
C SER A 64 16.57 9.85 -13.61
N PRO A 65 17.38 10.82 -14.09
CA PRO A 65 18.27 10.60 -15.25
C PRO A 65 19.35 9.52 -15.05
N HIS A 66 19.54 9.05 -13.81
CA HIS A 66 20.43 7.95 -13.46
C HIS A 66 19.76 6.56 -13.59
N MET A 67 18.43 6.48 -13.62
CA MET A 67 17.66 5.23 -13.78
C MET A 67 17.25 5.04 -15.24
N LYS A 68 18.22 4.78 -16.11
CA LYS A 68 18.00 4.54 -17.55
C LYS A 68 19.00 3.53 -18.09
N ALA A 69 18.64 2.88 -19.19
CA ALA A 69 19.53 1.99 -19.92
C ALA A 69 20.88 2.68 -20.23
N GLY A 70 21.97 1.96 -20.03
CA GLY A 70 23.35 2.44 -20.18
C GLY A 70 23.93 3.15 -18.96
N GLY A 71 23.14 3.44 -17.92
CA GLY A 71 23.65 3.91 -16.62
C GLY A 71 24.16 2.77 -15.74
N SER A 72 24.72 3.11 -14.58
CA SER A 72 25.11 2.14 -13.55
C SER A 72 24.30 2.35 -12.28
N LEU A 73 23.94 1.25 -11.61
CA LEU A 73 23.29 1.30 -10.31
C LEU A 73 24.21 1.97 -9.29
N ARG A 74 23.62 2.87 -8.51
CA ARG A 74 24.36 3.59 -7.46
C ARG A 74 24.61 2.65 -6.29
N GLY A 75 25.86 2.58 -5.85
CA GLY A 75 26.25 1.76 -4.71
C GLY A 75 26.09 0.26 -4.99
N TRP A 76 26.30 -0.16 -6.25
CA TRP A 76 26.32 -1.57 -6.65
C TRP A 76 27.30 -2.38 -5.80
N ASP A 77 28.53 -1.88 -5.67
CA ASP A 77 29.56 -2.52 -4.86
C ASP A 77 29.13 -2.59 -3.39
N GLY A 78 29.03 -3.81 -2.87
CA GLY A 78 28.58 -4.07 -1.50
C GLY A 78 27.09 -3.83 -1.26
N LEU A 79 26.28 -3.74 -2.33
CA LEU A 79 24.83 -3.78 -2.19
C LEU A 79 24.40 -5.17 -1.72
N ALA A 80 23.65 -5.21 -0.64
CA ALA A 80 23.20 -6.46 -0.04
C ALA A 80 21.70 -6.47 0.22
N VAL A 81 21.15 -7.67 0.21
CA VAL A 81 19.76 -8.01 0.56
C VAL A 81 19.79 -9.20 1.51
N HIS A 82 18.63 -9.67 1.95
CA HIS A 82 18.50 -10.82 2.82
C HIS A 82 17.68 -11.94 2.16
N GLY A 83 18.12 -13.19 2.35
CA GLY A 83 17.36 -14.38 2.00
C GLY A 83 16.17 -14.61 2.93
N GLU A 84 15.40 -15.68 2.67
CA GLU A 84 14.24 -16.06 3.49
C GLU A 84 14.63 -16.43 4.93
N ASP A 85 15.85 -16.93 5.13
CA ASP A 85 16.44 -17.25 6.44
C ASP A 85 17.04 -16.03 7.16
N GLY A 86 17.00 -14.84 6.52
CA GLY A 86 17.62 -13.61 7.00
C GLY A 86 19.12 -13.51 6.73
N GLY A 87 19.72 -14.52 6.11
CA GLY A 87 21.12 -14.51 5.69
C GLY A 87 21.39 -13.39 4.69
N VAL A 88 22.55 -12.74 4.82
CA VAL A 88 22.95 -11.64 3.94
C VAL A 88 23.38 -12.21 2.58
N ILE A 89 22.84 -11.66 1.50
CA ILE A 89 23.15 -12.01 0.11
C ILE A 89 23.65 -10.75 -0.59
N SER A 90 24.83 -10.83 -1.20
CA SER A 90 25.33 -9.77 -2.06
C SER A 90 24.54 -9.75 -3.37
N VAL A 91 24.12 -8.58 -3.84
CA VAL A 91 23.23 -8.47 -5.00
C VAL A 91 23.89 -8.92 -6.31
N ASP A 92 25.19 -8.69 -6.47
CA ASP A 92 25.98 -9.20 -7.59
C ASP A 92 25.95 -10.73 -7.70
N SER A 93 25.97 -11.44 -6.57
CA SER A 93 25.86 -12.91 -6.53
C SER A 93 24.50 -13.44 -7.01
N LEU A 94 23.48 -12.58 -7.08
CA LEU A 94 22.19 -12.93 -7.67
C LEU A 94 22.22 -12.87 -9.20
N VAL A 95 23.20 -12.24 -9.83
CA VAL A 95 23.30 -12.20 -11.30
C VAL A 95 23.84 -13.56 -11.79
N PRO A 96 23.19 -14.22 -12.76
CA PRO A 96 23.78 -15.41 -13.38
C PRO A 96 25.10 -15.09 -14.09
N GLU A 97 25.96 -16.09 -14.25
CA GLU A 97 27.20 -15.94 -15.00
C GLU A 97 26.91 -15.50 -16.45
N GLU A 98 27.56 -14.42 -16.89
CA GLU A 98 27.30 -13.76 -18.19
C GLU A 98 25.81 -13.42 -18.46
N GLY A 99 25.03 -13.28 -17.39
CA GLY A 99 23.59 -13.10 -17.46
C GLY A 99 23.11 -11.74 -16.96
N THR A 100 21.81 -11.69 -16.69
CA THR A 100 21.12 -10.50 -16.19
C THR A 100 20.18 -10.82 -15.04
N LEU A 101 20.07 -9.87 -14.12
CA LEU A 101 19.14 -9.91 -13.01
C LEU A 101 17.99 -8.91 -13.26
N VAL A 102 16.77 -9.43 -13.22
CA VAL A 102 15.53 -8.67 -13.22
C VAL A 102 15.07 -8.48 -11.79
N VAL A 103 15.03 -7.23 -11.34
CA VAL A 103 14.57 -6.85 -10.00
C VAL A 103 13.27 -6.06 -10.11
N VAL A 104 12.24 -6.52 -9.41
CA VAL A 104 10.96 -5.80 -9.29
C VAL A 104 10.69 -5.47 -7.83
N ASN A 105 10.57 -4.18 -7.51
CA ASN A 105 10.23 -3.74 -6.15
C ASN A 105 8.80 -4.16 -5.80
N GLY A 106 8.59 -4.72 -4.61
CA GLY A 106 7.29 -5.21 -4.18
C GLY A 106 7.03 -5.01 -2.70
N CYS A 107 5.76 -4.95 -2.33
CA CYS A 107 5.31 -5.04 -0.93
C CYS A 107 3.82 -5.41 -0.88
N LEU A 108 3.38 -5.94 0.26
CA LEU A 108 1.99 -6.39 0.49
C LEU A 108 0.93 -5.31 0.33
N THR A 109 1.31 -4.03 0.43
CA THR A 109 0.36 -2.94 0.52
C THR A 109 0.27 -2.08 -0.72
N CYS A 110 1.09 -2.34 -1.76
CA CYS A 110 1.12 -1.53 -2.98
C CYS A 110 0.12 -2.04 -4.03
N PRO A 111 -1.00 -1.35 -4.32
CA PRO A 111 -1.96 -1.82 -5.32
C PRO A 111 -1.38 -1.88 -6.73
N LYS A 112 -0.29 -1.15 -7.02
CA LYS A 112 0.38 -1.22 -8.33
C LYS A 112 1.11 -2.56 -8.47
N PHE A 113 1.95 -2.91 -7.50
CA PHE A 113 2.61 -4.21 -7.45
C PHE A 113 1.60 -5.36 -7.46
N LEU A 114 0.60 -5.33 -6.58
CA LEU A 114 -0.41 -6.39 -6.48
C LEU A 114 -1.24 -6.60 -7.76
N ARG A 115 -1.32 -5.59 -8.64
CA ARG A 115 -1.97 -5.73 -9.94
C ARG A 115 -1.02 -6.20 -11.04
N SER A 116 0.27 -5.84 -10.96
CA SER A 116 1.24 -6.12 -12.02
C SER A 116 1.98 -7.44 -11.83
N TYR A 117 2.07 -7.97 -10.60
CA TYR A 117 2.85 -9.18 -10.31
C TYR A 117 2.47 -10.39 -11.19
N PRO A 118 1.20 -10.66 -11.55
CA PRO A 118 0.91 -11.83 -12.38
C PRO A 118 1.50 -11.70 -13.78
N GLY A 119 1.59 -10.48 -14.32
CA GLY A 119 2.26 -10.22 -15.58
C GLY A 119 3.78 -10.39 -15.49
N MET A 120 4.38 -10.09 -14.35
CA MET A 120 5.81 -10.36 -14.11
C MET A 120 6.08 -11.88 -14.03
N GLU A 121 5.21 -12.64 -13.36
CA GLU A 121 5.28 -14.10 -13.30
C GLU A 121 5.17 -14.73 -14.70
N ALA A 122 4.28 -14.20 -15.56
CA ALA A 122 4.15 -14.67 -16.93
C ALA A 122 5.45 -14.45 -17.73
N VAL A 123 6.07 -13.28 -17.60
CA VAL A 123 7.36 -13.01 -18.24
C VAL A 123 8.46 -13.91 -17.68
N ALA A 124 8.51 -14.14 -16.37
CA ALA A 124 9.49 -15.08 -15.80
C ALA A 124 9.27 -16.52 -16.28
N ARG A 125 8.02 -16.93 -16.52
CA ARG A 125 7.70 -18.24 -17.08
C ARG A 125 8.24 -18.41 -18.51
N ASP A 126 8.16 -17.36 -19.33
CA ASP A 126 8.71 -17.35 -20.70
C ASP A 126 10.23 -17.65 -20.70
N HIS A 127 10.92 -17.28 -19.62
CA HIS A 127 12.37 -17.41 -19.46
C HIS A 127 12.80 -18.54 -18.50
N ALA A 128 11.90 -19.42 -18.06
CA ALA A 128 12.21 -20.42 -17.01
C ALA A 128 13.33 -21.41 -17.38
N GLY A 129 13.60 -21.63 -18.68
CA GLY A 129 14.71 -22.45 -19.18
C GLY A 129 15.97 -21.67 -19.56
N ASN A 130 15.98 -20.34 -19.39
CA ASN A 130 17.12 -19.50 -19.76
C ASN A 130 17.99 -19.20 -18.54
N GLU A 131 19.12 -19.91 -18.43
CA GLU A 131 20.07 -19.78 -17.31
C GLU A 131 20.71 -18.39 -17.21
N LYS A 132 20.65 -17.58 -18.28
CA LYS A 132 21.18 -16.20 -18.30
C LYS A 132 20.23 -15.17 -17.73
N VAL A 133 19.00 -15.53 -17.36
CA VAL A 133 18.03 -14.57 -16.79
C VAL A 133 17.59 -15.05 -15.42
N ARG A 134 17.76 -14.19 -14.40
CA ARG A 134 17.20 -14.43 -13.07
C ARG A 134 16.22 -13.34 -12.69
N PHE A 135 15.09 -13.74 -12.11
CA PHE A 135 14.09 -12.83 -11.58
C PHE A 135 14.10 -12.86 -10.05
N VAL A 136 13.97 -11.69 -9.44
CA VAL A 136 13.70 -11.55 -8.01
C VAL A 136 12.68 -10.44 -7.75
N TYR A 137 11.82 -10.65 -6.77
CA TYR A 137 11.11 -9.55 -6.14
C TYR A 137 11.92 -9.00 -4.97
N LEU A 138 12.17 -7.70 -4.95
CA LEU A 138 12.75 -7.03 -3.80
C LEU A 138 11.63 -6.61 -2.84
N TYR A 139 11.47 -7.35 -1.74
CA TYR A 139 10.56 -7.00 -0.67
C TYR A 139 11.14 -5.86 0.17
N LYS A 140 10.44 -4.73 0.17
CA LYS A 140 10.89 -3.49 0.80
C LYS A 140 9.80 -2.89 1.69
N THR A 141 10.13 -1.79 2.37
CA THR A 141 9.17 -0.99 3.18
C THR A 141 7.77 -0.87 2.54
N LEU A 142 6.71 -0.87 3.36
CA LEU A 142 5.35 -0.81 2.85
C LEU A 142 5.08 0.52 2.12
N ALA A 143 4.49 0.44 0.92
CA ALA A 143 4.16 1.64 0.15
C ALA A 143 2.98 2.40 0.78
N HIS A 144 2.01 1.65 1.27
CA HIS A 144 0.81 2.17 1.90
C HIS A 144 0.51 1.42 3.20
N PRO A 145 1.21 1.75 4.29
CA PRO A 145 0.85 1.24 5.60
C PRO A 145 -0.65 1.43 5.88
N GLU A 146 -1.19 0.56 6.72
CA GLU A 146 -2.60 0.34 7.05
C GLU A 146 -3.44 -0.33 5.95
N ASN A 147 -2.94 -0.51 4.74
CA ASN A 147 -3.65 -1.38 3.79
C ASN A 147 -3.62 -2.83 4.30
N ASP A 148 -4.80 -3.43 4.38
CA ASP A 148 -5.07 -4.76 4.95
C ASP A 148 -4.55 -4.92 6.38
N GLY A 149 -4.44 -3.80 7.12
CA GLY A 149 -3.96 -3.76 8.50
C GLY A 149 -2.44 -3.73 8.64
N PHE A 150 -1.67 -3.98 7.59
CA PHE A 150 -0.21 -4.05 7.70
C PHE A 150 0.40 -2.68 7.95
N VAL A 151 1.31 -2.62 8.92
CA VAL A 151 2.10 -1.44 9.27
C VAL A 151 3.58 -1.72 9.09
N GLN A 152 4.43 -0.69 9.15
CA GLN A 152 5.84 -0.86 8.84
C GLN A 152 6.52 -1.87 9.76
N ALA A 153 7.44 -2.65 9.19
CA ALA A 153 8.35 -3.47 9.97
C ALA A 153 9.38 -2.59 10.67
N PHE A 154 9.61 -2.85 11.95
CA PHE A 154 10.62 -2.22 12.80
C PHE A 154 11.93 -3.00 12.80
N THR A 155 11.83 -4.31 12.67
CA THR A 155 12.98 -5.21 12.65
C THR A 155 13.04 -5.97 11.33
N LEU A 156 14.25 -6.44 11.00
CA LEU A 156 14.43 -7.29 9.82
C LEU A 156 13.54 -8.54 9.89
N GLN A 157 13.40 -9.14 11.07
CA GLN A 157 12.58 -10.34 11.26
C GLN A 157 11.11 -10.10 10.97
N GLU A 158 10.56 -8.95 11.39
CA GLU A 158 9.20 -8.57 11.02
C GLU A 158 9.07 -8.37 9.51
N ARG A 159 10.06 -7.74 8.86
CA ARG A 159 10.03 -7.56 7.41
C ARG A 159 10.08 -8.89 6.66
N LEU A 160 10.90 -9.83 7.12
CA LEU A 160 10.96 -11.20 6.60
C LEU A 160 9.63 -11.92 6.81
N ALA A 161 8.96 -11.74 7.95
CA ALA A 161 7.62 -12.28 8.18
C ALA A 161 6.58 -11.67 7.22
N GLN A 162 6.65 -10.35 6.97
CA GLN A 162 5.79 -9.70 5.96
C GLN A 162 6.09 -10.20 4.53
N MET A 163 7.35 -10.50 4.21
CA MET A 163 7.76 -11.09 2.93
C MET A 163 7.21 -12.52 2.79
N ALA A 164 7.33 -13.34 3.83
CA ALA A 164 6.80 -14.69 3.85
C ALA A 164 5.27 -14.70 3.68
N GLU A 165 4.57 -13.78 4.35
CA GLU A 165 3.13 -13.59 4.17
C GLU A 165 2.77 -13.14 2.75
N ALA A 166 3.61 -12.30 2.11
CA ALA A 166 3.45 -11.94 0.71
C ALA A 166 3.54 -13.14 -0.22
N LYS A 167 4.59 -13.96 -0.06
CA LYS A 167 4.78 -15.19 -0.83
C LYS A 167 3.59 -16.13 -0.66
N LYS A 168 3.12 -16.34 0.57
CA LYS A 168 1.95 -17.16 0.88
C LYS A 168 0.67 -16.63 0.23
N ARG A 169 0.39 -15.32 0.33
CA ARG A 169 -0.83 -14.70 -0.23
C ARG A 169 -0.84 -14.65 -1.74
N LEU A 170 0.31 -14.42 -2.36
CA LEU A 170 0.44 -14.18 -3.79
C LEU A 170 0.81 -15.44 -4.57
N LYS A 171 1.24 -16.52 -3.89
CA LYS A 171 1.67 -17.78 -4.50
C LYS A 171 2.68 -17.59 -5.64
N THR A 172 3.62 -16.67 -5.46
CA THR A 172 4.61 -16.32 -6.49
C THR A 172 5.57 -17.48 -6.76
N SER A 173 5.98 -17.62 -8.02
CA SER A 173 7.07 -18.53 -8.40
C SER A 173 8.40 -17.80 -8.49
N ILE A 174 8.39 -16.50 -8.82
CA ILE A 174 9.56 -15.64 -8.67
C ILE A 174 9.93 -15.55 -7.17
N PRO A 175 11.20 -15.80 -6.80
CA PRO A 175 11.64 -15.73 -5.42
C PRO A 175 11.65 -14.28 -4.91
N PHE A 176 11.40 -14.11 -3.62
CA PHE A 176 11.61 -12.84 -2.93
C PHE A 176 13.00 -12.79 -2.31
N VAL A 177 13.59 -11.61 -2.31
CA VAL A 177 14.68 -11.20 -1.43
C VAL A 177 14.23 -10.00 -0.61
N CYS A 178 14.72 -9.86 0.62
CA CYS A 178 14.30 -8.83 1.55
C CYS A 178 15.32 -7.69 1.61
N ASP A 179 14.88 -6.46 1.44
CA ASP A 179 15.71 -5.27 1.67
C ASP A 179 15.99 -5.09 3.16
N GLY A 180 17.16 -4.57 3.50
CA GLY A 180 17.51 -4.20 4.88
C GLY A 180 16.64 -3.05 5.41
N ILE A 181 16.54 -2.90 6.74
CA ILE A 181 15.68 -1.87 7.36
C ILE A 181 16.01 -0.45 6.89
N ASP A 182 17.26 -0.20 6.50
CA ASP A 182 17.76 1.07 5.93
C ASP A 182 17.26 1.37 4.50
N ASN A 183 16.64 0.39 3.84
CA ASN A 183 16.10 0.44 2.48
C ASN A 183 17.13 0.81 1.40
N ARG A 184 18.39 0.38 1.57
CA ARG A 184 19.47 0.68 0.62
C ARG A 184 19.23 0.05 -0.75
N ALA A 185 18.78 -1.21 -0.81
CA ALA A 185 18.54 -1.86 -2.09
C ALA A 185 17.38 -1.21 -2.85
N MET A 186 16.26 -0.93 -2.18
CA MET A 186 15.12 -0.23 -2.78
C MET A 186 15.56 1.11 -3.39
N GLN A 187 16.40 1.88 -2.69
CA GLN A 187 16.91 3.15 -3.19
C GLN A 187 17.82 3.00 -4.41
N ALA A 188 18.70 2.00 -4.41
CA ALA A 188 19.55 1.68 -5.56
C ALA A 188 18.70 1.33 -6.79
N PHE A 189 17.66 0.52 -6.65
CA PHE A 189 16.71 0.13 -7.71
C PHE A 189 15.62 1.19 -7.99
N GLY A 190 15.93 2.46 -7.76
CA GLY A 190 15.14 3.62 -8.17
C GLY A 190 14.10 4.13 -7.18
N GLY A 191 14.00 3.54 -5.98
CA GLY A 191 13.21 4.06 -4.86
C GLY A 191 11.69 4.06 -5.05
N SER A 192 11.20 3.60 -6.19
CA SER A 192 9.77 3.57 -6.49
C SER A 192 9.11 2.32 -5.89
N PRO A 193 7.83 2.40 -5.45
CA PRO A 193 7.17 1.29 -4.78
C PRO A 193 7.03 -0.02 -5.59
N ASN A 194 7.09 0.10 -6.92
CA ASN A 194 6.90 -0.99 -7.89
C ASN A 194 7.70 -0.71 -9.17
N SER A 195 8.97 -0.28 -9.04
CA SER A 195 9.87 -0.18 -10.19
C SER A 195 10.29 -1.56 -10.66
N GLN A 196 10.67 -1.65 -11.95
CA GLN A 196 11.35 -2.80 -12.53
C GLN A 196 12.70 -2.33 -13.10
N VAL A 197 13.76 -3.11 -12.86
CA VAL A 197 15.10 -2.83 -13.37
C VAL A 197 15.73 -4.13 -13.82
N VAL A 198 16.48 -4.09 -14.92
CA VAL A 198 17.26 -5.21 -15.46
C VAL A 198 18.72 -4.78 -15.47
N VAL A 199 19.61 -5.56 -14.87
CA VAL A 199 21.04 -5.26 -14.74
C VAL A 199 21.94 -6.42 -15.10
N ASP A 200 23.16 -6.13 -15.57
CA ASP A 200 24.22 -7.13 -15.75
C ASP A 200 25.08 -7.31 -14.48
N GLY A 201 26.11 -8.16 -14.58
CA GLY A 201 27.02 -8.49 -13.46
C GLY A 201 27.85 -7.31 -12.95
N ASP A 202 28.03 -6.27 -13.78
CA ASP A 202 28.75 -5.04 -13.43
C ASP A 202 27.82 -3.96 -12.86
N GLY A 203 26.54 -4.30 -12.64
CA GLY A 203 25.54 -3.38 -12.14
C GLY A 203 25.09 -2.33 -13.17
N LYS A 204 25.39 -2.54 -14.46
CA LYS A 204 24.92 -1.67 -15.53
C LYS A 204 23.44 -1.91 -15.76
N ILE A 205 22.69 -0.82 -15.89
CA ILE A 205 21.26 -0.85 -16.17
C ILE A 205 21.07 -1.15 -17.65
N LEU A 206 20.44 -2.28 -17.95
CA LEU A 206 20.05 -2.70 -19.30
C LEU A 206 18.64 -2.22 -19.62
N HIS A 207 17.74 -2.24 -18.63
CA HIS A 207 16.38 -1.71 -18.73
C HIS A 207 15.94 -1.14 -17.37
N ALA A 208 15.10 -0.10 -17.40
CA ALA A 208 14.49 0.45 -16.20
C ALA A 208 13.13 1.06 -16.50
N ALA A 209 12.14 0.79 -15.65
CA ALA A 209 10.87 1.52 -15.64
C ALA A 209 10.42 1.80 -14.20
N GLY A 210 9.95 3.01 -13.92
CA GLY A 210 9.52 3.42 -12.59
C GLY A 210 8.20 2.78 -12.15
N TRP A 211 7.51 2.14 -13.09
CA TRP A 211 6.37 1.28 -12.85
C TRP A 211 6.56 -0.04 -13.60
N ALA A 212 6.34 -1.16 -12.91
CA ALA A 212 6.38 -2.48 -13.51
C ALA A 212 5.30 -2.62 -14.60
N ASP A 213 5.72 -3.15 -15.74
CA ASP A 213 4.99 -3.29 -17.00
C ASP A 213 5.55 -4.51 -17.75
N SER A 214 4.76 -5.57 -17.81
CA SER A 214 5.17 -6.88 -18.35
C SER A 214 5.43 -6.83 -19.85
N GLU A 215 4.68 -6.03 -20.60
CA GLU A 215 4.88 -5.93 -22.04
C GLU A 215 6.18 -5.21 -22.37
N LYS A 216 6.51 -4.15 -21.62
CA LYS A 216 7.80 -3.47 -21.76
C LYS A 216 8.96 -4.35 -21.33
N LEU A 217 8.80 -5.09 -20.22
CA LEU A 217 9.83 -6.00 -19.75
C LEU A 217 10.11 -7.11 -20.76
N ARG A 218 9.06 -7.76 -21.30
CA ARG A 218 9.19 -8.81 -22.30
C ARG A 218 9.94 -8.32 -23.54
N LYS A 219 9.58 -7.14 -24.06
CA LYS A 219 10.29 -6.53 -25.20
C LYS A 219 11.76 -6.27 -24.89
N ALA A 220 12.06 -5.71 -23.72
CA ALA A 220 13.43 -5.44 -23.31
C ALA A 220 14.25 -6.74 -23.19
N LEU A 221 13.68 -7.81 -22.62
CA LEU A 221 14.39 -9.08 -22.50
C LEU A 221 14.63 -9.74 -23.86
N ILE A 222 13.71 -9.61 -24.83
CA ILE A 222 13.95 -10.08 -26.20
C ILE A 222 15.17 -9.37 -26.81
N GLU A 223 15.30 -8.06 -26.61
CA GLU A 223 16.46 -7.28 -27.08
C GLU A 223 17.77 -7.65 -26.36
N ILE A 224 17.69 -8.02 -25.08
CA ILE A 224 18.87 -8.31 -24.24
C ILE A 224 19.36 -9.76 -24.41
N VAL A 225 18.45 -10.74 -24.37
CA VAL A 225 18.78 -12.18 -24.32
C VAL A 225 18.20 -13.00 -25.47
N GLY A 226 17.47 -12.39 -26.40
CA GLY A 226 16.85 -13.07 -27.54
C GLY A 226 15.41 -13.53 -27.31
N GLU A 227 14.77 -14.02 -28.37
CA GLU A 227 13.39 -14.50 -28.34
C GLU A 227 13.22 -15.73 -27.44
N THR A 228 12.03 -15.85 -26.84
CA THR A 228 11.62 -17.03 -26.07
C THR A 228 10.83 -17.99 -26.95
N GLU A 229 10.96 -19.29 -26.72
CA GLU A 229 10.17 -20.31 -27.43
C GLU A 229 8.69 -20.25 -27.09
N THR A 230 8.35 -19.71 -25.91
CA THR A 230 7.00 -19.64 -25.40
C THR A 230 6.62 -18.21 -25.01
N THR A 231 5.32 -17.94 -25.04
CA THR A 231 4.72 -16.70 -24.56
C THR A 231 3.53 -17.07 -23.69
N THR A 232 3.65 -16.80 -22.40
CA THR A 232 2.70 -17.16 -21.35
C THR A 232 1.70 -16.02 -21.17
N ASP A 233 0.41 -16.33 -21.13
CA ASP A 233 -0.62 -15.40 -20.67
C ASP A 233 -0.76 -15.47 -19.14
N VAL A 234 -1.22 -14.38 -18.53
CA VAL A 234 -1.54 -14.37 -17.09
C VAL A 234 -2.61 -15.41 -16.76
N ASP A 235 -3.57 -15.62 -17.66
CA ASP A 235 -4.66 -16.57 -17.47
C ASP A 235 -4.18 -18.04 -17.48
N ASP A 236 -2.95 -18.31 -17.97
CA ASP A 236 -2.31 -19.63 -17.89
C ASP A 236 -1.74 -19.93 -16.49
N LEU A 237 -1.70 -18.93 -15.60
CA LEU A 237 -1.15 -19.04 -14.26
C LEU A 237 -2.26 -19.16 -13.21
N ASP A 238 -2.18 -20.15 -12.32
CA ASP A 238 -3.08 -20.29 -11.16
C ASP A 238 -2.69 -19.32 -10.01
N LEU A 239 -2.73 -18.02 -10.30
CA LEU A 239 -2.36 -16.96 -9.36
C LEU A 239 -3.58 -16.28 -8.73
N PRO A 240 -3.52 -15.91 -7.44
CA PRO A 240 -4.58 -15.18 -6.78
C PRO A 240 -4.90 -13.84 -7.45
N ALA A 241 -6.17 -13.64 -7.83
CA ALA A 241 -6.63 -12.36 -8.36
C ALA A 241 -6.58 -11.25 -7.30
N PHE A 242 -6.06 -10.07 -7.67
CA PHE A 242 -6.09 -8.90 -6.82
C PHE A 242 -7.53 -8.39 -6.61
N ARG A 243 -8.01 -8.41 -5.36
CA ARG A 243 -9.38 -8.01 -5.00
C ARG A 243 -9.50 -6.58 -4.47
N GLY A 244 -8.45 -5.78 -4.59
CA GLY A 244 -8.34 -4.51 -3.89
C GLY A 244 -7.61 -4.65 -2.56
N VAL A 245 -7.33 -3.52 -1.94
CA VAL A 245 -6.83 -3.43 -0.56
C VAL A 245 -7.93 -2.88 0.32
N THR A 246 -8.06 -3.42 1.52
CA THR A 246 -8.93 -2.88 2.56
C THR A 246 -8.12 -1.97 3.48
N ARG A 247 -8.79 -1.18 4.32
CA ARG A 247 -8.15 -0.51 5.45
C ARG A 247 -8.91 -0.93 6.71
N PRO A 248 -8.25 -1.06 7.88
CA PRO A 248 -8.94 -1.25 9.14
C PRO A 248 -10.06 -0.22 9.25
N ALA A 249 -11.28 -0.73 9.16
CA ALA A 249 -12.45 0.08 9.12
C ALA A 249 -12.70 0.51 10.56
N GLY A 250 -12.76 1.81 10.86
CA GLY A 250 -13.15 2.30 12.18
C GLY A 250 -14.64 2.03 12.45
N LYS A 251 -14.99 0.75 12.52
CA LYS A 251 -16.34 0.23 12.67
C LYS A 251 -16.78 0.31 14.13
N VAL A 252 -15.84 0.05 15.02
CA VAL A 252 -15.99 0.04 16.47
C VAL A 252 -15.44 1.35 17.04
N VAL A 253 -14.23 1.75 16.64
CA VAL A 253 -13.62 3.02 17.03
C VAL A 253 -13.53 3.96 15.83
N PRO A 254 -14.18 5.14 15.87
CA PRO A 254 -14.09 6.11 14.79
C PRO A 254 -12.65 6.54 14.53
N ARG A 255 -12.30 6.62 13.23
CA ARG A 255 -10.98 7.10 12.79
C ARG A 255 -10.81 8.59 13.06
N VAL A 256 -9.64 8.96 13.56
CA VAL A 256 -9.25 10.37 13.73
C VAL A 256 -9.05 11.01 12.36
N ARG A 257 -9.53 12.25 12.21
CA ARG A 257 -9.42 13.03 10.98
C ARG A 257 -8.58 14.29 11.23
N PRO A 258 -7.28 14.25 10.89
CA PRO A 258 -6.44 15.44 10.89
C PRO A 258 -7.03 16.53 10.00
N THR A 259 -6.85 17.79 10.38
CA THR A 259 -7.25 18.95 9.56
C THR A 259 -6.13 19.38 8.62
N GLU A 260 -4.88 19.03 8.95
CA GLU A 260 -3.71 19.28 8.13
C GLU A 260 -3.27 18.03 7.35
N SER A 261 -2.47 18.25 6.29
CA SER A 261 -1.79 17.14 5.64
C SER A 261 -0.60 16.68 6.49
N LEU A 262 -0.55 15.39 6.80
CA LEU A 262 0.49 14.83 7.65
C LEU A 262 1.57 14.12 6.83
N SER A 263 2.79 14.10 7.36
CA SER A 263 3.91 13.31 6.87
C SER A 263 4.37 12.36 7.96
N ALA A 264 4.70 11.13 7.58
CA ALA A 264 5.29 10.16 8.51
C ALA A 264 6.60 10.67 9.08
N LEU A 265 6.76 10.49 10.39
CA LEU A 265 7.95 10.88 11.13
C LEU A 265 8.90 9.70 11.24
N ARG A 266 10.21 10.01 11.30
CA ARG A 266 11.22 9.00 11.63
C ARG A 266 10.99 8.55 13.06
N MET A 267 11.06 7.24 13.26
CA MET A 267 10.78 6.62 14.55
C MET A 267 11.77 5.50 14.82
N GLU A 268 12.15 5.36 16.08
CA GLU A 268 12.99 4.28 16.60
C GLU A 268 12.23 3.60 17.73
N PRO A 269 11.86 2.32 17.61
CA PRO A 269 11.30 1.58 18.73
C PRO A 269 12.40 1.34 19.76
N GLY A 270 12.11 1.65 21.01
CA GLY A 270 12.98 1.34 22.15
C GLY A 270 13.10 -0.17 22.34
N LYS A 271 14.22 -0.65 22.88
CA LYS A 271 14.42 -2.09 23.10
C LYS A 271 13.28 -2.69 23.92
N SER A 272 12.77 -3.83 23.46
CA SER A 272 11.74 -4.60 24.15
C SER A 272 12.05 -6.08 23.97
N ASP A 273 11.90 -6.86 25.04
CA ASP A 273 11.93 -8.32 24.98
C ASP A 273 10.58 -8.90 24.52
N GLU A 274 9.54 -8.05 24.47
CA GLU A 274 8.21 -8.39 23.98
C GLU A 274 8.08 -8.10 22.48
N THR A 275 7.26 -8.90 21.80
CA THR A 275 6.87 -8.66 20.41
C THR A 275 6.12 -7.34 20.28
N TYR A 276 6.34 -6.61 19.17
CA TYR A 276 5.56 -5.43 18.80
C TYR A 276 4.19 -5.81 18.23
N PHE A 277 3.32 -6.33 19.09
CA PHE A 277 1.92 -6.64 18.75
C PHE A 277 1.14 -5.41 18.31
N VAL A 278 1.43 -4.27 18.95
CA VAL A 278 0.91 -2.96 18.58
C VAL A 278 2.09 -2.10 18.15
N LYS A 279 1.94 -1.44 17.00
CA LYS A 279 2.96 -0.60 16.40
C LYS A 279 2.50 0.84 16.31
N LEU A 280 3.36 1.74 16.77
CA LEU A 280 3.16 3.17 16.62
C LEU A 280 3.38 3.60 15.16
N ARG A 281 2.49 4.43 14.63
CA ARG A 281 2.70 5.25 13.46
C ARG A 281 2.53 6.72 13.85
N ALA A 282 3.65 7.43 13.89
CA ALA A 282 3.66 8.87 14.15
C ALA A 282 3.68 9.66 12.84
N GLU A 283 2.80 10.64 12.69
CA GLU A 283 2.75 11.55 11.55
C GLU A 283 2.55 12.98 12.06
N ALA A 284 3.11 13.98 11.40
CA ALA A 284 2.90 15.38 11.80
C ALA A 284 2.72 16.32 10.61
N SER A 285 2.10 17.46 10.88
CA SER A 285 1.93 18.52 9.89
C SER A 285 3.25 19.23 9.60
N GLN A 286 3.29 19.94 8.47
CA GLN A 286 4.45 20.76 8.11
C GLN A 286 4.70 21.89 9.14
N GLY A 287 3.66 22.38 9.81
CA GLY A 287 3.76 23.34 10.90
C GLY A 287 4.58 22.77 12.04
N ALA A 288 4.12 21.64 12.58
CA ALA A 288 4.77 20.88 13.65
C ALA A 288 6.24 20.58 13.33
N MET A 289 6.54 19.96 12.18
CA MET A 289 7.92 19.63 11.77
C MET A 289 8.85 20.86 11.58
N SER A 290 8.28 22.06 11.45
CA SER A 290 9.04 23.31 11.30
C SER A 290 9.20 24.09 12.60
N GLY A 291 8.73 23.55 13.73
CA GLY A 291 8.70 24.18 15.04
C GLY A 291 7.56 25.19 15.25
N ARG A 292 6.69 25.37 14.26
CA ARG A 292 5.44 26.13 14.44
C ARG A 292 4.40 25.25 15.12
N GLU A 293 3.30 25.86 15.58
CA GLU A 293 2.14 25.08 16.02
C GLU A 293 1.63 24.23 14.84
N GLY A 294 1.30 22.98 15.12
CA GLY A 294 0.70 22.06 14.16
C GLY A 294 0.21 20.77 14.80
N GLU A 295 -0.37 19.91 13.97
CA GLU A 295 -0.90 18.61 14.37
C GLU A 295 0.20 17.54 14.47
N LEU A 296 0.18 16.76 15.55
CA LEU A 296 0.89 15.50 15.73
C LEU A 296 -0.14 14.37 15.88
N TYR A 297 -0.06 13.37 15.02
CA TYR A 297 -0.88 12.18 15.04
C TYR A 297 -0.08 11.00 15.59
N LEU A 298 -0.66 10.29 16.56
CA LEU A 298 -0.16 9.01 17.05
C LEU A 298 -1.22 7.94 16.78
N GLY A 299 -0.92 7.01 15.89
CA GLY A 299 -1.75 5.85 15.61
C GLY A 299 -1.12 4.58 16.17
N PHE A 300 -1.86 3.83 16.98
CA PHE A 300 -1.44 2.53 17.49
C PHE A 300 -2.23 1.44 16.77
N HIS A 301 -1.52 0.61 16.02
CA HIS A 301 -2.09 -0.37 15.10
C HIS A 301 -1.66 -1.79 15.51
N LEU A 302 -2.63 -2.70 15.65
CA LEU A 302 -2.32 -4.12 15.81
C LEU A 302 -1.68 -4.66 14.53
N ASP A 303 -0.58 -5.39 14.65
CA ASP A 303 0.07 -6.01 13.50
C ASP A 303 -0.65 -7.34 13.15
N PRO A 304 -1.23 -7.46 11.94
CA PRO A 304 -1.94 -8.67 11.54
C PRO A 304 -1.05 -9.93 11.46
N LEU A 305 0.28 -9.80 11.53
CA LEU A 305 1.18 -10.95 11.61
C LEU A 305 1.00 -11.79 12.89
N HIS A 306 0.43 -11.23 13.95
CA HIS A 306 0.40 -11.87 15.27
C HIS A 306 -0.96 -12.39 15.70
N ASP A 307 -2.01 -12.23 14.88
CA ASP A 307 -3.38 -12.66 15.19
C ASP A 307 -3.84 -12.21 16.59
N VAL A 308 -3.64 -10.91 16.87
CA VAL A 308 -3.99 -10.26 18.13
C VAL A 308 -5.15 -9.30 17.95
N HIS A 309 -5.88 -9.08 19.04
CA HIS A 309 -6.99 -8.13 19.13
C HIS A 309 -6.91 -7.32 20.43
N TRP A 310 -7.66 -6.22 20.47
CA TRP A 310 -7.91 -5.49 21.70
C TRP A 310 -8.87 -6.28 22.60
N ASN A 311 -8.60 -6.27 23.90
CA ASN A 311 -9.58 -6.66 24.91
C ASN A 311 -10.14 -5.37 25.54
N ASN A 312 -11.38 -5.03 25.22
CA ASN A 312 -12.02 -3.79 25.71
C ASN A 312 -12.66 -3.96 27.09
N LEU A 313 -12.55 -5.15 27.70
CA LEU A 313 -13.01 -5.42 29.07
C LEU A 313 -11.95 -5.09 30.12
N VAL A 314 -10.71 -4.86 29.69
CA VAL A 314 -9.60 -4.41 30.56
C VAL A 314 -9.33 -2.92 30.35
N ASP A 315 -8.34 -2.38 31.08
CA ASP A 315 -7.96 -0.98 30.95
C ASP A 315 -7.60 -0.63 29.49
N PRO A 316 -8.05 0.53 28.98
CA PRO A 316 -7.75 0.96 27.64
C PRO A 316 -6.25 1.21 27.46
N ILE A 317 -5.79 1.19 26.21
CA ILE A 317 -4.45 1.67 25.86
C ILE A 317 -4.24 3.07 26.44
N THR A 318 -3.06 3.32 27.01
CA THR A 318 -2.66 4.65 27.47
C THR A 318 -1.30 5.00 26.88
N PHE A 319 -1.07 6.30 26.69
CA PHE A 319 0.24 6.80 26.32
C PHE A 319 0.61 8.03 27.13
N GLU A 320 1.92 8.23 27.27
CA GLU A 320 2.56 9.42 27.81
C GLU A 320 3.66 9.83 26.85
N VAL A 321 3.74 11.13 26.56
CA VAL A 321 4.79 11.70 25.73
C VAL A 321 5.67 12.61 26.58
N VAL A 322 6.92 12.22 26.74
CA VAL A 322 7.96 13.08 27.33
C VAL A 322 8.53 13.94 26.21
N VAL A 323 8.45 15.26 26.40
CA VAL A 323 8.89 16.25 25.41
C VAL A 323 10.22 16.89 25.81
N PRO A 324 11.08 17.23 24.84
CA PRO A 324 12.27 18.04 25.11
C PRO A 324 11.94 19.43 25.66
N GLU A 325 12.91 20.07 26.30
CA GLU A 325 12.77 21.45 26.77
C GLU A 325 12.40 22.41 25.64
N GLY A 326 11.47 23.34 25.92
CA GLY A 326 10.99 24.33 24.95
C GLY A 326 9.99 23.79 23.93
N VAL A 327 9.56 22.54 24.05
CA VAL A 327 8.46 21.95 23.25
C VAL A 327 7.17 21.99 24.05
N GLU A 328 6.11 22.54 23.45
CA GLU A 328 4.76 22.51 24.00
C GLU A 328 3.97 21.39 23.30
N LEU A 329 3.35 20.49 24.08
CA LEU A 329 2.51 19.39 23.58
C LEU A 329 1.20 19.30 24.38
N LEU A 330 0.07 19.20 23.68
CA LEU A 330 -1.25 19.15 24.28
C LEU A 330 -2.17 18.12 23.59
N PRO A 331 -2.76 17.16 24.35
CA PRO A 331 -2.36 16.75 25.70
C PRO A 331 -1.03 15.96 25.69
N PRO A 332 -0.23 15.95 26.78
CA PRO A 332 0.97 15.12 26.87
C PRO A 332 0.67 13.64 27.13
N THR A 333 -0.56 13.32 27.55
CA THR A 333 -1.01 11.96 27.87
C THR A 333 -2.37 11.70 27.23
N GLY A 334 -2.72 10.44 26.99
CA GLY A 334 -4.05 10.07 26.55
C GLY A 334 -4.40 8.62 26.82
N ALA A 335 -5.69 8.32 26.71
CA ALA A 335 -6.24 6.98 26.89
C ALA A 335 -7.20 6.66 25.74
N GLY A 336 -7.19 5.41 25.29
CA GLY A 336 -8.10 4.90 24.28
C GLY A 336 -9.56 5.02 24.73
N PRO A 337 -10.51 5.10 23.77
CA PRO A 337 -11.92 5.22 24.11
C PRO A 337 -12.42 3.97 24.84
N LYS A 338 -13.43 4.14 25.68
CA LYS A 338 -14.23 3.02 26.17
C LYS A 338 -15.12 2.53 25.04
N VAL A 339 -15.10 1.22 24.80
CA VAL A 339 -15.77 0.58 23.67
C VAL A 339 -16.78 -0.44 24.19
N GLU A 340 -17.97 -0.51 23.59
CA GLU A 340 -19.01 -1.46 23.99
C GLU A 340 -18.71 -2.90 23.54
N ALA A 341 -18.15 -3.07 22.34
CA ALA A 341 -17.72 -4.37 21.84
C ALA A 341 -16.63 -4.95 22.76
N ALA A 342 -16.73 -6.23 23.13
CA ALA A 342 -15.76 -6.88 24.02
C ALA A 342 -14.35 -6.93 23.41
N THR A 343 -14.25 -7.10 22.10
CA THR A 343 -12.99 -7.14 21.36
C THR A 343 -13.15 -6.47 19.99
N ASP A 344 -12.04 -5.96 19.45
CA ASP A 344 -11.95 -5.45 18.08
C ASP A 344 -10.48 -5.34 17.63
N THR A 345 -10.27 -4.90 16.39
CA THR A 345 -8.94 -4.69 15.80
C THR A 345 -8.73 -3.27 15.26
N ASP A 346 -9.60 -2.33 15.63
CA ASP A 346 -9.56 -0.97 15.10
C ASP A 346 -8.36 -0.21 15.70
N PRO A 347 -7.68 0.63 14.91
CA PRO A 347 -6.54 1.38 15.42
C PRO A 347 -6.97 2.33 16.54
N ARG A 348 -6.06 2.56 17.49
CA ARG A 348 -6.25 3.54 18.57
C ARG A 348 -5.48 4.79 18.19
N GLU A 349 -6.20 5.84 17.83
CA GLU A 349 -5.64 7.02 17.16
C GLU A 349 -5.84 8.27 18.01
N PHE A 350 -4.82 9.13 18.02
CA PHE A 350 -4.81 10.35 18.82
C PHE A 350 -4.29 11.53 17.98
N LEU A 351 -4.94 12.68 18.10
CA LEU A 351 -4.51 13.93 17.49
C LEU A 351 -4.13 14.91 18.60
N LEU A 352 -2.90 15.39 18.54
CA LEU A 352 -2.29 16.26 19.52
C LEU A 352 -1.90 17.57 18.83
N LYS A 353 -1.75 18.64 19.62
CA LYS A 353 -1.14 19.88 19.18
C LYS A 353 0.28 19.95 19.70
N ILE A 354 1.23 20.26 18.82
CA ILE A 354 2.63 20.43 19.18
C ILE A 354 3.16 21.76 18.63
N LYS A 355 4.06 22.41 19.38
CA LYS A 355 4.70 23.67 19.00
C LYS A 355 6.14 23.69 19.52
N GLY A 356 7.01 24.38 18.78
CA GLY A 356 8.43 24.51 19.13
C GLY A 356 9.30 23.33 18.69
N TRP A 357 8.72 22.19 18.30
CA TRP A 357 9.49 20.97 18.01
C TRP A 357 10.14 20.97 16.61
N LYS A 358 11.46 21.09 16.54
CA LYS A 358 12.21 21.10 15.27
C LYS A 358 13.58 20.43 15.39
N SER A 359 14.35 20.76 16.42
CA SER A 359 15.74 20.31 16.57
C SER A 359 16.12 19.95 18.00
N GLN A 360 15.14 19.91 18.92
CA GLN A 360 15.33 19.66 20.34
C GLN A 360 15.54 18.18 20.69
N GLY A 361 15.59 17.30 19.68
CA GLY A 361 15.66 15.85 19.87
C GLY A 361 14.30 15.16 19.75
N PRO A 362 14.26 13.84 19.99
CA PRO A 362 13.06 13.05 19.82
C PRO A 362 12.06 13.27 20.95
N LEU A 363 10.78 13.02 20.67
CA LEU A 363 9.75 12.77 21.67
C LEU A 363 9.87 11.32 22.13
N GLU A 364 9.81 11.08 23.43
CA GLU A 364 9.72 9.73 23.98
C GLU A 364 8.24 9.40 24.23
N VAL A 365 7.69 8.49 23.44
CA VAL A 365 6.30 8.04 23.55
C VAL A 365 6.29 6.70 24.27
N LYS A 366 5.84 6.71 25.53
CA LYS A 366 5.58 5.51 26.32
C LYS A 366 4.14 5.08 26.08
N VAL A 367 3.92 3.79 25.86
CA VAL A 367 2.59 3.23 25.66
C VAL A 367 2.41 1.99 26.53
N VAL A 368 1.24 1.88 27.12
CA VAL A 368 0.81 0.72 27.91
C VAL A 368 -0.47 0.20 27.28
N TYR A 369 -0.51 -1.10 26.96
CA TYR A 369 -1.66 -1.72 26.33
C TYR A 369 -1.80 -3.19 26.69
N TYR A 370 -2.95 -3.77 26.35
CA TYR A 370 -3.17 -5.21 26.43
C TYR A 370 -3.32 -5.78 25.02
N ALA A 371 -2.47 -6.74 24.65
CA ALA A 371 -2.63 -7.53 23.43
C ALA A 371 -3.08 -8.94 23.80
N CYS A 372 -4.13 -9.40 23.15
CA CYS A 372 -4.75 -10.69 23.43
C CYS A 372 -4.92 -11.47 22.13
N SER A 373 -4.74 -12.78 22.20
CA SER A 373 -4.93 -13.70 21.09
C SER A 373 -5.71 -14.89 21.60
N ASP A 374 -6.74 -15.28 20.85
CA ASP A 374 -7.51 -16.49 21.11
C ASP A 374 -6.84 -17.74 20.51
N ALA A 375 -5.73 -17.57 19.77
CA ALA A 375 -4.98 -18.64 19.11
C ALA A 375 -5.86 -19.61 18.30
N GLY A 376 -6.88 -19.09 17.60
CA GLY A 376 -7.84 -19.90 16.85
C GLY A 376 -8.69 -20.85 17.71
N GLY A 377 -8.84 -20.56 19.00
CA GLY A 377 -9.55 -21.40 19.98
C GLY A 377 -8.65 -22.41 20.71
N ASP A 378 -7.34 -22.39 20.49
CA ASP A 378 -6.39 -23.20 21.25
C ASP A 378 -6.08 -22.55 22.60
N GLU A 379 -6.85 -22.93 23.64
CA GLU A 379 -6.72 -22.38 24.99
C GLU A 379 -5.29 -22.48 25.56
N ALA A 380 -4.51 -23.47 25.15
CA ALA A 380 -3.13 -23.63 25.61
C ALA A 380 -2.17 -22.57 25.03
N LYS A 381 -2.57 -21.91 23.94
CA LYS A 381 -1.81 -20.84 23.27
C LYS A 381 -2.46 -19.47 23.39
N ALA A 382 -3.72 -19.41 23.81
CA ALA A 382 -4.42 -18.16 24.07
C ALA A 382 -3.71 -17.35 25.15
N PHE A 383 -3.66 -16.03 24.99
CA PHE A 383 -3.06 -15.15 25.99
C PHE A 383 -3.71 -13.77 25.98
N CYS A 384 -3.52 -13.03 27.08
CA CYS A 384 -3.86 -11.62 27.16
C CYS A 384 -2.83 -10.97 28.09
N ARG A 385 -1.94 -10.15 27.53
CA ARG A 385 -0.75 -9.64 28.23
C ARG A 385 -0.74 -8.12 28.24
N LYS A 386 -0.42 -7.56 29.40
CA LYS A 386 -0.08 -6.15 29.55
C LYS A 386 1.34 -5.96 29.00
N ILE A 387 1.50 -5.02 28.08
CA ILE A 387 2.76 -4.70 27.43
C ILE A 387 3.05 -3.22 27.60
N GLU A 388 4.31 -2.90 27.87
CA GLU A 388 4.81 -1.54 27.96
C GLU A 388 5.93 -1.38 26.93
N GLN A 389 5.80 -0.36 26.09
CA GLN A 389 6.75 -0.08 25.02
C GLN A 389 7.07 1.41 24.97
N VAL A 390 8.28 1.71 24.51
CA VAL A 390 8.78 3.08 24.37
C VAL A 390 9.19 3.29 22.93
N TYR A 391 8.88 4.45 22.37
CA TYR A 391 9.25 4.86 21.02
C TYR A 391 9.92 6.22 21.06
N LEU A 392 10.98 6.40 20.28
CA LEU A 392 11.56 7.70 20.00
C LEU A 392 11.02 8.19 18.66
N VAL A 393 10.33 9.32 18.67
CA VAL A 393 9.78 9.96 17.47
C VAL A 393 10.60 11.20 17.18
N HIS A 394 11.13 11.33 15.96
CA HIS A 394 11.97 12.44 15.56
C HIS A 394 11.20 13.45 14.70
N PRO A 395 11.58 14.74 14.72
CA PRO A 395 10.90 15.77 13.92
C PRO A 395 11.20 15.63 12.42
N GLU A 396 12.18 14.79 12.04
CA GLU A 396 12.47 14.50 10.65
C GLU A 396 11.38 13.64 10.01
N ARG A 397 11.07 13.97 8.77
CA ARG A 397 10.23 13.13 7.93
C ARG A 397 10.94 11.81 7.62
N ASP A 398 10.23 10.70 7.81
CA ASP A 398 10.63 9.42 7.26
C ASP A 398 10.24 9.34 5.77
N ARG A 399 11.26 9.24 4.92
CA ARG A 399 11.07 9.14 3.46
C ARG A 399 10.71 7.72 3.01
N GLY A 400 11.04 6.70 3.80
CA GLY A 400 10.78 5.29 3.55
C GLY A 400 9.48 4.78 4.18
N ALA A 401 8.85 5.51 5.10
CA ALA A 401 7.65 5.08 5.83
C ALA A 401 6.37 4.91 4.99
N GLY A 402 6.42 5.10 3.67
CA GLY A 402 5.24 5.03 2.80
C GLY A 402 4.23 6.14 3.12
N PHE A 403 3.02 6.02 2.56
CA PHE A 403 1.98 7.03 2.75
C PHE A 403 0.60 6.41 2.92
N VAL A 404 -0.18 6.98 3.84
CA VAL A 404 -1.55 6.57 4.08
C VAL A 404 -2.46 7.42 3.22
N GLN A 405 -3.20 6.77 2.33
CA GLN A 405 -4.22 7.43 1.54
C GLN A 405 -5.19 8.15 2.49
N SER A 406 -5.60 9.39 2.17
CA SER A 406 -6.43 10.30 2.98
C SER A 406 -5.80 11.06 4.15
N ARG A 407 -4.62 10.70 4.68
CA ARG A 407 -3.91 11.53 5.68
C ARG A 407 -2.65 12.17 5.12
N SER A 408 -1.97 11.46 4.22
CA SER A 408 -0.79 11.99 3.56
C SER A 408 -1.17 12.84 2.35
N ARG A 409 -0.46 13.96 2.17
CA ARG A 409 -0.49 14.69 0.89
C ARG A 409 0.19 13.79 -0.15
N VAL A 410 -0.60 13.16 -1.03
CA VAL A 410 -0.05 12.67 -2.29
C VAL A 410 0.47 13.90 -3.01
N GLY A 411 1.77 13.93 -3.32
CA GLY A 411 2.40 14.97 -4.12
C GLY A 411 1.82 15.03 -5.53
N GLY A 412 0.59 15.49 -5.67
CA GLY A 412 0.01 16.00 -6.90
C GLY A 412 0.37 17.47 -6.99
N ARG A 413 1.39 17.76 -7.81
CA ARG A 413 2.00 19.08 -8.13
C ARG A 413 3.02 19.61 -7.12
N GLY A 414 4.24 19.12 -7.28
CA GLY A 414 5.44 19.77 -6.73
C GLY A 414 6.62 18.82 -6.72
N GLY A 415 7.33 18.70 -7.84
CA GLY A 415 8.70 18.17 -7.78
C GLY A 415 9.58 19.10 -6.94
N PRO A 416 10.76 18.65 -6.48
CA PRO A 416 11.70 19.50 -5.77
C PRO A 416 12.21 20.57 -6.76
N GLY A 417 11.69 21.79 -6.62
CA GLY A 417 11.94 22.87 -7.57
C GLY A 417 10.94 24.01 -7.37
N GLY A 418 10.76 24.46 -6.13
CA GLY A 418 10.03 25.70 -5.86
C GLY A 418 10.87 26.91 -6.24
N ARG A 419 10.65 27.46 -7.44
CA ARG A 419 10.88 28.89 -7.70
C ARG A 419 9.53 29.56 -7.85
N GLY A 420 9.46 30.77 -7.29
CA GLY A 420 8.24 31.45 -6.87
C GLY A 420 7.18 31.65 -7.95
N ALA A 421 5.93 31.65 -7.50
CA ALA A 421 4.81 32.18 -8.25
C ALA A 421 4.19 33.33 -7.43
N GLU A 422 4.87 34.47 -7.49
CA GLU A 422 4.28 35.77 -7.23
C GLU A 422 4.01 36.38 -8.62
N GLY A 423 2.75 36.73 -8.93
CA GLY A 423 2.45 37.31 -10.24
C GLY A 423 1.03 37.13 -10.76
N ASN A 424 0.07 37.68 -10.03
CA ASN A 424 -1.07 38.45 -10.53
C ASN A 424 -1.31 38.46 -12.06
N ARG A 425 -2.33 37.76 -12.57
CA ARG A 425 -3.02 38.17 -13.82
C ARG A 425 -4.53 37.99 -13.73
N ARG A 426 -5.19 39.14 -13.83
CA ARG A 426 -6.62 39.40 -13.93
C ARG A 426 -7.23 38.68 -15.14
N ARG A 427 -8.45 38.17 -14.95
CA ARG A 427 -9.42 37.80 -16.01
C ARG A 427 -9.85 39.05 -16.80
N PRO A 428 -10.15 38.87 -18.10
CA PRO A 428 -11.27 39.59 -18.68
C PRO A 428 -12.26 38.66 -19.38
N GLY A 429 -13.53 38.80 -18.98
CA GLY A 429 -14.63 39.17 -19.88
C GLY A 429 -15.03 38.21 -21.01
N SER A 430 -16.11 37.49 -20.74
CA SER A 430 -17.19 37.10 -21.66
C SER A 430 -17.38 37.95 -22.92
N ARG A 431 -17.54 37.28 -24.08
CA ARG A 431 -18.69 37.50 -24.96
C ARG A 431 -18.94 36.30 -25.87
N GLU A 432 -20.16 35.79 -25.75
CA GLU A 432 -20.81 34.83 -26.63
C GLU A 432 -20.97 35.37 -28.05
N GLY A 433 -21.09 34.45 -29.01
CA GLY A 433 -22.19 34.55 -29.94
C GLY A 433 -21.83 34.71 -31.42
N GLN A 434 -22.23 33.67 -32.16
CA GLN A 434 -22.73 33.68 -33.54
C GLN A 434 -21.73 33.60 -34.71
N GLY A 435 -21.84 32.46 -35.40
CA GLY A 435 -22.59 32.45 -36.66
C GLY A 435 -21.73 32.62 -37.90
N GLY A 436 -21.45 31.51 -38.58
CA GLY A 436 -20.72 31.49 -39.84
C GLY A 436 -21.44 32.18 -41.00
N ARG A 437 -20.64 32.73 -41.91
CA ARG A 437 -20.71 32.62 -43.38
C ARG A 437 -19.64 33.56 -43.96
N ARG A 438 -18.66 32.98 -44.66
CA ARG A 438 -17.89 33.68 -45.69
C ARG A 438 -18.43 33.17 -47.02
N ASP A 439 -18.85 34.08 -47.90
CA ASP A 439 -18.18 34.30 -49.19
C ASP A 439 -18.69 35.61 -49.83
N PRO A 440 -18.13 36.11 -50.95
CA PRO A 440 -17.09 37.12 -50.92
C PRO A 440 -17.46 38.40 -51.71
N GLY A 441 -16.65 39.43 -51.54
CA GLY A 441 -16.40 40.37 -52.64
C GLY A 441 -16.61 41.84 -52.34
N ASN A 442 -15.76 42.60 -53.05
CA ASN A 442 -15.85 44.01 -53.36
C ASN A 442 -15.40 45.06 -52.33
N ARG A 443 -14.16 45.50 -52.60
CA ARG A 443 -13.82 46.83 -53.14
C ARG A 443 -13.90 48.05 -52.20
N ARG A 444 -12.75 48.75 -52.25
CA ARG A 444 -12.51 50.21 -52.25
C ARG A 444 -12.20 50.86 -50.89
N PHE A 445 -10.91 51.18 -50.76
CA PHE A 445 -10.33 52.42 -50.21
C PHE A 445 -11.04 53.69 -50.75
N PRO A 446 -10.81 54.92 -50.23
CA PRO A 446 -9.77 55.36 -49.29
C PRO A 446 -10.20 56.32 -48.15
N GLN A 447 -9.22 56.56 -47.26
CA GLN A 447 -8.80 57.83 -46.62
C GLN A 447 -9.87 58.83 -46.13
N ASN A 448 -9.83 59.10 -44.82
CA ASN A 448 -9.07 60.24 -44.28
C ASN A 448 -8.44 59.87 -42.94
#